data_AF-A0A1I7MY66-F1
#
_entry.id   AF-A0A1I7MY66-F1
#
_cell.length_a   1.000
_cell.length_b   1.000
_cell.length_c   1.000
_cell.angle_alpha   90.00
_cell.angle_beta   90.00
_cell.angle_gamma   90.00
#
_symmetry.space_group_name_H-M   'P 1'
#
loop_
_entity.id
_entity.type
_entity.pdbx_description
1 polymer ?
#
loop_
_entity_poly.entity_id
_entity_poly.type
_entity_poly.pdbx_seq_one_letter_code
_entity_poly.pdbx_strand_id
1 'polypeptide(L)'
;MTMSQRLREPIFLTILAVAIAGWLAFLAMWINASGQVGEAQNQVALLTTERDTARNQLAEREAATATLADTQRQITAKQEELAAITENLESMQTDLGARDQELTALAANIEARRTELADIEETLAETQTQHNQLSQERDALEAEIATSTEQLNDVGSRLADARGQEQTTTAALAKLAEEAATATASLAQTQEQLQTARSELTTVQQDLATQSARQEEMGTQTATLEEQVRTLEERRAQVETEVADYENRRNELQPQVTELTRTLAQRSAELETLETSIADARSAPATERFTATSGISLLLNGDGRFEMENAGRSVTGTYSRSETELVFNDGTGAIRGASFPMTCPIAANDNGGFTIEEAEGCPLGGIEFNRG
;
A
#
# COMPACT_ATOMS: atom_id res chain seq x y z
N MET A 1 108.68 215.07 -69.98
CA MET A 1 109.25 215.51 -71.26
C MET A 1 108.10 215.88 -72.18
N THR A 2 108.19 217.11 -72.68
CA THR A 2 107.46 217.80 -73.76
C THR A 2 106.51 217.03 -74.70
N MET A 3 105.39 217.72 -74.97
CA MET A 3 104.73 217.93 -76.29
C MET A 3 103.97 216.73 -76.89
N SER A 4 102.76 216.86 -77.48
CA SER A 4 102.05 218.04 -78.02
C SER A 4 100.64 217.67 -78.52
N GLN A 5 99.68 218.58 -78.29
CA GLN A 5 98.71 219.14 -79.26
C GLN A 5 97.65 218.23 -79.91
N ARG A 6 96.36 218.48 -79.59
CA ARG A 6 95.32 219.19 -80.39
C ARG A 6 94.28 218.13 -80.86
N LEU A 7 92.95 218.29 -80.98
CA LEU A 7 91.97 219.38 -81.16
C LEU A 7 90.63 218.93 -80.50
N ARG A 8 89.93 219.78 -79.74
CA ARG A 8 88.57 220.34 -80.00
C ARG A 8 87.46 219.35 -80.45
N GLU A 9 86.46 219.11 -79.57
CA GLU A 9 85.01 219.30 -79.83
C GLU A 9 84.14 219.05 -78.56
N PRO A 10 82.91 219.60 -78.44
CA PRO A 10 82.17 219.73 -77.17
C PRO A 10 80.88 218.87 -77.11
N ILE A 11 80.86 217.70 -76.45
CA ILE A 11 79.63 216.88 -76.33
C ILE A 11 79.60 216.01 -75.04
N PHE A 12 79.70 216.60 -73.84
CA PHE A 12 79.62 215.83 -72.57
C PHE A 12 78.49 216.22 -71.61
N LEU A 13 77.67 217.24 -71.93
CA LEU A 13 76.52 217.66 -71.09
C LEU A 13 75.15 217.18 -71.60
N THR A 14 75.06 216.62 -72.81
CA THR A 14 73.79 216.10 -73.37
C THR A 14 73.48 214.66 -72.96
N ILE A 15 74.48 213.82 -72.67
CA ILE A 15 74.28 212.39 -72.32
C ILE A 15 73.68 212.23 -70.91
N LEU A 16 74.03 213.10 -69.96
CA LEU A 16 73.48 213.04 -68.59
C LEU A 16 71.99 213.45 -68.55
N ALA A 17 71.59 214.42 -69.37
CA ALA A 17 70.19 214.84 -69.48
C ALA A 17 69.31 213.77 -70.18
N VAL A 18 69.84 213.06 -71.18
CA VAL A 18 69.13 211.97 -71.87
C VAL A 18 68.98 210.73 -70.97
N ALA A 19 69.96 210.42 -70.11
CA ALA A 19 69.86 209.32 -69.16
C ALA A 19 68.79 209.57 -68.09
N ILE A 20 68.68 210.80 -67.58
CA ILE A 20 67.64 211.17 -66.59
C ILE A 20 66.27 211.25 -67.26
N ALA A 21 66.17 211.80 -68.48
CA ALA A 21 64.93 211.80 -69.24
C ALA A 21 64.48 210.37 -69.62
N GLY A 22 65.41 209.48 -69.94
CA GLY A 22 65.15 208.06 -70.19
C GLY A 22 64.66 207.32 -68.95
N TRP A 23 65.25 207.58 -67.77
CA TRP A 23 64.80 206.99 -66.51
C TRP A 23 63.43 207.55 -66.06
N LEU A 24 63.17 208.85 -66.27
CA LEU A 24 61.87 209.45 -65.99
C LEU A 24 60.78 208.97 -66.95
N ALA A 25 61.10 208.74 -68.22
CA ALA A 25 60.18 208.13 -69.20
C ALA A 25 59.86 206.67 -68.85
N PHE A 26 60.85 205.90 -68.39
CA PHE A 26 60.63 204.54 -67.89
C PHE A 26 59.77 204.52 -66.62
N LEU A 27 59.98 205.45 -65.69
CA LEU A 27 59.19 205.59 -64.46
C LEU A 27 57.74 206.01 -64.76
N ALA A 28 57.52 206.91 -65.72
CA ALA A 28 56.18 207.30 -66.17
C ALA A 28 55.46 206.15 -66.91
N MET A 29 56.17 205.39 -67.75
CA MET A 29 55.63 204.22 -68.42
C MET A 29 55.34 203.07 -67.45
N TRP A 30 56.16 202.87 -66.41
CA TRP A 30 55.89 201.90 -65.35
C TRP A 30 54.65 202.30 -64.55
N ILE A 31 54.49 203.58 -64.18
CA ILE A 31 53.28 204.05 -63.47
C ILE A 31 52.00 203.85 -64.31
N ASN A 32 52.08 203.96 -65.64
CA ASN A 32 50.94 203.68 -66.52
C ASN A 32 50.73 202.17 -66.80
N ALA A 33 51.81 201.39 -66.89
CA ALA A 33 51.77 199.93 -67.09
C ALA A 33 51.42 199.16 -65.80
N SER A 34 51.63 199.75 -64.61
CA SER A 34 51.28 199.13 -63.33
C SER A 34 49.77 198.92 -63.16
N GLY A 35 48.94 199.71 -63.86
CA GLY A 35 47.49 199.51 -63.92
C GLY A 35 47.09 198.22 -64.66
N GLN A 36 47.72 197.94 -65.82
CA GLN A 36 47.43 196.71 -66.60
C GLN A 36 48.06 195.46 -65.98
N VAL A 37 49.19 195.60 -65.29
CA VAL A 37 49.82 194.51 -64.53
C VAL A 37 48.98 194.10 -63.32
N GLY A 38 48.31 195.03 -62.64
CA GLY A 38 47.39 194.73 -61.54
C GLY A 38 46.15 193.94 -61.98
N GLU A 39 45.58 194.27 -63.14
CA GLU A 39 44.41 193.56 -63.67
C GLU A 39 44.77 192.16 -64.22
N ALA A 40 45.91 192.02 -64.90
CA ALA A 40 46.44 190.72 -65.29
C ALA A 40 46.80 189.84 -64.08
N GLN A 41 47.37 190.41 -63.01
CA GLN A 41 47.65 189.70 -61.76
C GLN A 41 46.37 189.25 -61.05
N ASN A 42 45.33 190.08 -61.03
CA ASN A 42 44.03 189.72 -60.46
C ASN A 42 43.35 188.60 -61.27
N GLN A 43 43.40 188.65 -62.61
CA GLN A 43 42.88 187.56 -63.45
C GLN A 43 43.67 186.26 -63.26
N VAL A 44 45.00 186.32 -63.17
CA VAL A 44 45.84 185.15 -62.89
C VAL A 44 45.55 184.59 -61.49
N ALA A 45 45.37 185.44 -60.48
CA ALA A 45 45.01 185.01 -59.12
C ALA A 45 43.61 184.37 -59.08
N LEU A 46 42.64 184.95 -59.77
CA LEU A 46 41.28 184.42 -59.90
C LEU A 46 41.29 183.06 -60.62
N LEU A 47 41.93 182.98 -61.80
CA LEU A 47 42.05 181.73 -62.56
C LEU A 47 42.85 180.66 -61.81
N THR A 48 43.81 181.06 -60.96
CA THR A 48 44.52 180.13 -60.08
C THR A 48 43.60 179.62 -58.98
N THR A 49 42.79 180.48 -58.38
CA THR A 49 41.78 180.10 -57.39
C THR A 49 40.71 179.19 -58.00
N GLU A 50 40.25 179.49 -59.22
CA GLU A 50 39.26 178.70 -59.94
C GLU A 50 39.84 177.34 -60.35
N ARG A 51 41.09 177.29 -60.83
CA ARG A 51 41.83 176.05 -61.12
C ARG A 51 42.01 175.20 -59.87
N ASP A 52 42.38 175.80 -58.75
CA ASP A 52 42.59 175.07 -57.49
C ASP A 52 41.26 174.56 -56.92
N THR A 53 40.19 175.34 -57.07
CA THR A 53 38.82 174.90 -56.76
C THR A 53 38.40 173.73 -57.64
N ALA A 54 38.63 173.81 -58.96
CA ALA A 54 38.32 172.74 -59.90
C ALA A 54 39.16 171.47 -59.63
N ARG A 55 40.43 171.61 -59.24
CA ARG A 55 41.30 170.51 -58.82
C ARG A 55 40.81 169.86 -57.53
N ASN A 56 40.40 170.66 -56.55
CA ASN A 56 39.85 170.16 -55.29
C ASN A 56 38.52 169.42 -55.54
N GLN A 57 37.65 169.96 -56.38
CA GLN A 57 36.41 169.29 -56.80
C GLN A 57 36.67 167.99 -57.57
N LEU A 58 37.70 167.96 -58.42
CA LEU A 58 38.11 166.74 -59.12
C LEU A 58 38.63 165.69 -58.12
N ALA A 59 39.50 166.08 -57.19
CA ALA A 59 40.02 165.20 -56.14
C ALA A 59 38.89 164.67 -55.23
N GLU A 60 37.91 165.50 -54.89
CA GLU A 60 36.73 165.09 -54.12
C GLU A 60 35.85 164.11 -54.91
N ARG A 61 35.65 164.34 -56.21
CA ARG A 61 34.93 163.40 -57.09
C ARG A 61 35.67 162.08 -57.28
N GLU A 62 37.00 162.11 -57.42
CA GLU A 62 37.85 160.92 -57.49
C GLU A 62 37.77 160.12 -56.17
N ALA A 63 37.81 160.80 -55.02
CA ALA A 63 37.63 160.18 -53.71
C ALA A 63 36.21 159.59 -53.52
N ALA A 64 35.18 160.29 -53.98
CA ALA A 64 33.80 159.79 -53.98
C ALA A 64 33.65 158.57 -54.91
N THR A 65 34.30 158.57 -56.07
CA THR A 65 34.32 157.45 -57.01
C THR A 65 35.04 156.23 -56.41
N ALA A 66 36.15 156.45 -55.71
CA ALA A 66 36.87 155.39 -55.00
C ALA A 66 36.02 154.79 -53.86
N THR A 67 35.31 155.64 -53.11
CA THR A 67 34.39 155.21 -52.04
C THR A 67 33.21 154.41 -52.61
N LEU A 68 32.66 154.83 -53.75
CA LEU A 68 31.60 154.10 -54.45
C LEU A 68 32.10 152.74 -54.95
N ALA A 69 33.31 152.69 -55.53
CA ALA A 69 33.92 151.44 -55.97
C ALA A 69 34.21 150.48 -54.80
N ASP A 70 34.59 151.00 -53.64
CA ASP A 70 34.74 150.21 -52.41
C ASP A 70 33.40 149.69 -51.89
N THR A 71 32.39 150.56 -51.83
CA THR A 71 31.02 150.18 -51.45
C THR A 71 30.45 149.12 -52.39
N GLN A 72 30.69 149.24 -53.70
CA GLN A 72 30.28 148.25 -54.69
C GLN A 72 30.96 146.89 -54.44
N ARG A 73 32.26 146.88 -54.14
CA ARG A 73 32.99 145.65 -53.76
C ARG A 73 32.42 145.03 -52.49
N GLN A 74 32.09 145.84 -51.48
CA GLN A 74 31.46 145.36 -50.24
C GLN A 74 30.06 144.78 -50.50
N ILE A 75 29.24 145.42 -51.35
CA ILE A 75 27.92 144.89 -51.74
C ILE A 75 28.07 143.54 -52.43
N THR A 76 28.98 143.41 -53.40
CA THR A 76 29.22 142.13 -54.08
C THR A 76 29.69 141.05 -53.10
N ALA A 77 30.64 141.37 -52.20
CA ALA A 77 31.08 140.42 -51.17
C ALA A 77 29.93 140.00 -50.22
N LYS A 78 29.05 140.93 -49.83
CA LYS A 78 27.87 140.61 -49.02
C LYS A 78 26.82 139.81 -49.78
N GLN A 79 26.67 140.02 -51.08
CA GLN A 79 25.80 139.21 -51.93
C GLN A 79 26.30 137.77 -52.04
N GLU A 80 27.61 137.58 -52.20
CA GLU A 80 28.25 136.25 -52.21
C GLU A 80 28.09 135.55 -50.84
N GLU A 81 28.28 136.27 -49.73
CA GLU A 81 28.06 135.75 -48.38
C GLU A 81 26.60 135.33 -48.16
N LEU A 82 25.63 136.14 -48.60
CA LEU A 82 24.21 135.80 -48.51
C LEU A 82 23.87 134.58 -49.37
N ALA A 83 24.43 134.46 -50.57
CA ALA A 83 24.23 133.30 -51.43
C ALA A 83 24.75 132.02 -50.75
N ALA A 84 25.96 132.06 -50.19
CA ALA A 84 26.56 130.94 -49.46
C ALA A 84 25.76 130.55 -48.20
N ILE A 85 25.27 131.54 -47.44
CA ILE A 85 24.39 131.28 -46.28
C ILE A 85 23.07 130.65 -46.72
N THR A 86 22.50 131.09 -47.84
CA THR A 86 21.25 130.55 -48.38
C THR A 86 21.43 129.10 -48.79
N GLU A 87 22.49 128.79 -49.52
CA GLU A 87 22.83 127.41 -49.93
C GLU A 87 23.04 126.50 -48.69
N ASN A 88 23.76 126.99 -47.68
CA ASN A 88 23.96 126.23 -46.44
C ASN A 88 22.64 126.01 -45.68
N LEU A 89 21.74 126.99 -45.67
CA LEU A 89 20.43 126.88 -45.05
C LEU A 89 19.55 125.86 -45.80
N GLU A 90 19.56 125.85 -47.13
CA GLU A 90 18.86 124.84 -47.95
C GLU A 90 19.41 123.43 -47.70
N SER A 91 20.74 123.29 -47.58
CA SER A 91 21.38 122.02 -47.21
C SER A 91 20.94 121.55 -45.83
N MET A 92 20.97 122.44 -44.82
CA MET A 92 20.54 122.11 -43.46
C MET A 92 19.05 121.74 -43.38
N GLN A 93 18.19 122.41 -44.16
CA GLN A 93 16.78 122.06 -44.24
C GLN A 93 16.57 120.67 -44.85
N THR A 94 17.34 120.33 -45.88
CA THR A 94 17.33 119.00 -46.50
C THR A 94 17.78 117.93 -45.52
N ASP A 95 18.88 118.18 -44.80
CA ASP A 95 19.41 117.27 -43.79
C ASP A 95 18.41 117.06 -42.64
N LEU A 96 17.78 118.13 -42.15
CA LEU A 96 16.73 118.05 -41.14
C LEU A 96 15.54 117.20 -41.62
N GLY A 97 15.11 117.39 -42.87
CA GLY A 97 14.05 116.57 -43.47
C GLY A 97 14.43 115.09 -43.54
N ALA A 98 15.68 114.77 -43.91
CA ALA A 98 16.17 113.40 -43.95
C ALA A 98 16.25 112.78 -42.53
N ARG A 99 16.69 113.55 -41.53
CA ARG A 99 16.74 113.10 -40.12
C ARG A 99 15.35 112.86 -39.55
N ASP A 100 14.37 113.69 -39.88
CA ASP A 100 12.98 113.51 -39.44
C ASP A 100 12.37 112.22 -40.01
N GLN A 101 12.66 111.90 -41.27
CA GLN A 101 12.28 110.62 -41.88
C GLN A 101 12.98 109.43 -41.21
N GLU A 102 14.27 109.54 -40.89
CA GLU A 102 15.02 108.50 -40.16
C GLU A 102 14.44 108.26 -38.76
N LEU A 103 14.12 109.33 -38.03
CA LEU A 103 13.49 109.23 -36.71
C LEU A 103 12.09 108.59 -36.78
N THR A 104 11.29 108.95 -37.78
CA THR A 104 9.97 108.34 -38.01
C THR A 104 10.10 106.85 -38.29
N ALA A 105 11.04 106.45 -39.14
CA ALA A 105 11.30 105.05 -39.46
C ALA A 105 11.81 104.27 -38.23
N LEU A 106 12.69 104.87 -37.43
CA LEU A 106 13.21 104.27 -36.20
C LEU A 106 12.09 104.10 -35.16
N ALA A 107 11.21 105.10 -35.00
CA ALA A 107 10.06 105.02 -34.11
C ALA A 107 9.13 103.86 -34.51
N ALA A 108 8.84 103.71 -35.80
CA ALA A 108 8.05 102.60 -36.32
C ALA A 108 8.73 101.23 -36.08
N ASN A 109 10.07 101.14 -36.23
CA ASN A 109 10.80 99.89 -35.95
C ASN A 109 10.79 99.53 -34.47
N ILE A 110 10.94 100.51 -33.58
CA ILE A 110 10.87 100.30 -32.13
C ILE A 110 9.49 99.77 -31.75
N GLU A 111 8.42 100.33 -32.31
CA GLU A 111 7.07 99.87 -32.01
C GLU A 111 6.81 98.46 -32.53
N ALA A 112 7.25 98.14 -33.75
CA ALA A 112 7.18 96.79 -34.29
C ALA A 112 7.92 95.77 -33.41
N ARG A 113 9.12 96.13 -32.92
CA ARG A 113 9.90 95.28 -32.00
C ARG A 113 9.24 95.12 -30.63
N ARG A 114 8.51 96.12 -30.14
CA ARG A 114 7.75 96.01 -28.88
C ARG A 114 6.59 95.04 -29.03
N THR A 115 5.87 95.10 -30.14
CA THR A 115 4.81 94.13 -30.44
C THR A 115 5.37 92.72 -30.56
N GLU A 116 6.46 92.54 -31.31
CA GLU A 116 7.12 91.23 -31.44
C GLU A 116 7.58 90.68 -30.08
N LEU A 117 8.12 91.53 -29.21
CA LEU A 117 8.52 91.11 -27.87
C LEU A 117 7.32 90.67 -27.02
N ALA A 118 6.21 91.41 -27.07
CA ALA A 118 4.99 91.05 -26.36
C ALA A 118 4.42 89.69 -26.82
N ASP A 119 4.38 89.45 -28.13
CA ASP A 119 3.93 88.18 -28.70
C ASP A 119 4.84 87.00 -28.30
N ILE A 120 6.16 87.24 -28.25
CA ILE A 120 7.13 86.23 -27.77
C ILE A 120 6.93 85.93 -26.28
N GLU A 121 6.71 86.96 -25.45
CA GLU A 121 6.45 86.79 -24.02
C GLU A 121 5.16 86.00 -23.76
N GLU A 122 4.10 86.25 -24.52
CA GLU A 122 2.86 85.48 -24.46
C GLU A 122 3.09 84.02 -24.86
N THR A 123 3.73 83.78 -26.00
CA THR A 123 4.06 82.43 -26.48
C THR A 123 4.93 81.66 -25.49
N LEU A 124 5.88 82.33 -24.84
CA LEU A 124 6.73 81.74 -23.82
C LEU A 124 5.92 81.34 -22.59
N ALA A 125 4.99 82.18 -22.13
CA ALA A 125 4.11 81.88 -21.00
C ALA A 125 3.20 80.68 -21.28
N GLU A 126 2.64 80.61 -22.49
CA GLU A 126 1.84 79.45 -22.94
C GLU A 126 2.67 78.17 -22.99
N THR A 127 3.86 78.23 -23.58
CA THR A 127 4.78 77.09 -23.69
C THR A 127 5.21 76.59 -22.31
N GLN A 128 5.50 77.50 -21.38
CA GLN A 128 5.84 77.16 -19.99
C GLN A 128 4.68 76.43 -19.30
N THR A 129 3.44 76.87 -19.55
CA THR A 129 2.23 76.24 -19.02
C THR A 129 2.05 74.83 -19.57
N GLN A 130 2.17 74.66 -20.90
CA GLN A 130 2.10 73.35 -21.55
C GLN A 130 3.19 72.39 -21.06
N HIS A 131 4.43 72.88 -20.91
CA HIS A 131 5.52 72.10 -20.36
C HIS A 131 5.22 71.60 -18.95
N ASN A 132 4.69 72.47 -18.08
CA ASN A 132 4.32 72.09 -16.72
C ASN A 132 3.20 71.04 -16.70
N GLN A 133 2.19 71.17 -17.58
CA GLN A 133 1.12 70.18 -17.73
C GLN A 133 1.68 68.82 -18.17
N LEU A 134 2.49 68.79 -19.23
CA LEU A 134 3.12 67.56 -19.71
C LEU A 134 4.03 66.91 -18.66
N SER A 135 4.74 67.72 -17.86
CA SER A 135 5.54 67.19 -16.75
C SER A 135 4.66 66.53 -15.69
N GLN A 136 3.52 67.13 -15.34
CA GLN A 136 2.59 66.54 -14.38
C GLN A 136 1.94 65.26 -14.92
N GLU A 137 1.57 65.23 -16.20
CA GLU A 137 1.05 64.04 -16.87
C GLU A 137 2.08 62.91 -16.88
N ARG A 138 3.34 63.21 -17.17
CA ARG A 138 4.44 62.24 -17.08
C ARG A 138 4.55 61.67 -15.67
N ASP A 139 4.60 62.52 -14.65
CA ASP A 139 4.76 62.08 -13.26
C ASP A 139 3.57 61.20 -12.81
N ALA A 140 2.35 61.52 -13.27
CA ALA A 140 1.16 60.72 -13.01
C ALA A 140 1.24 59.34 -13.69
N LEU A 141 1.66 59.29 -14.96
CA LEU A 141 1.84 58.03 -15.70
C LEU A 141 2.93 57.16 -15.08
N GLU A 142 4.04 57.75 -14.62
CA GLU A 142 5.10 57.02 -13.91
C GLU A 142 4.58 56.37 -12.62
N ALA A 143 3.74 57.08 -11.86
CA ALA A 143 3.09 56.54 -10.66
C ALA A 143 2.09 55.40 -10.99
N GLU A 144 1.33 55.53 -12.08
CA GLU A 144 0.41 54.49 -12.54
C GLU A 144 1.17 53.23 -13.00
N ILE A 145 2.29 53.39 -13.71
CA ILE A 145 3.17 52.29 -14.11
C ILE A 145 3.77 51.59 -12.89
N ALA A 146 4.23 52.35 -11.89
CA ALA A 146 4.75 51.78 -10.65
C ALA A 146 3.67 50.95 -9.93
N THR A 147 2.46 51.50 -9.81
CA THR A 147 1.31 50.81 -9.20
C THR A 147 0.96 49.53 -9.96
N SER A 148 0.89 49.60 -11.29
CA SER A 148 0.59 48.44 -12.14
C SER A 148 1.67 47.36 -12.03
N THR A 149 2.94 47.74 -11.91
CA THR A 149 4.06 46.82 -11.70
C THR A 149 3.95 46.10 -10.36
N GLU A 150 3.59 46.81 -9.29
CA GLU A 150 3.34 46.22 -7.98
C GLU A 150 2.17 45.21 -8.02
N GLN A 151 1.06 45.57 -8.68
CA GLN A 151 -0.08 44.67 -8.86
C GLN A 151 0.28 43.41 -9.65
N LEU A 152 1.08 43.52 -10.71
CA LEU A 152 1.56 42.35 -11.46
C LEU A 152 2.45 41.45 -10.61
N ASN A 153 3.28 42.02 -9.74
CA ASN A 153 4.10 41.25 -8.81
C ASN A 153 3.24 40.53 -7.76
N ASP A 154 2.22 41.18 -7.19
CA ASP A 154 1.26 40.54 -6.27
C ASP A 154 0.56 39.35 -6.94
N VAL A 155 0.00 39.56 -8.14
CA VAL A 155 -0.66 38.51 -8.92
C VAL A 155 0.32 37.37 -9.23
N GLY A 156 1.57 37.70 -9.56
CA GLY A 156 2.64 36.72 -9.78
C GLY A 156 2.90 35.84 -8.55
N SER A 157 3.00 36.47 -7.36
CA SER A 157 3.19 35.76 -6.09
C SER A 157 2.02 34.85 -5.77
N ARG A 158 0.79 35.36 -5.87
CA ARG A 158 -0.45 34.59 -5.61
C ARG A 158 -0.59 33.39 -6.56
N LEU A 159 -0.17 33.54 -7.81
CA LEU A 159 -0.18 32.45 -8.78
C LEU A 159 0.87 31.39 -8.44
N ALA A 160 2.06 31.79 -7.97
CA ALA A 160 3.08 30.85 -7.50
C ALA A 160 2.59 30.06 -6.28
N ASP A 161 1.96 30.73 -5.30
CA ASP A 161 1.38 30.08 -4.12
C ASP A 161 0.27 29.10 -4.49
N ALA A 162 -0.64 29.49 -5.39
CA ALA A 162 -1.71 28.63 -5.86
C ALA A 162 -1.18 27.36 -6.54
N ARG A 163 -0.12 27.47 -7.37
CA ARG A 163 0.54 26.31 -7.97
C ARG A 163 1.20 25.40 -6.93
N GLY A 164 1.80 25.97 -5.88
CA GLY A 164 2.36 25.19 -4.78
C GLY A 164 1.27 24.40 -4.01
N GLN A 165 0.11 25.04 -3.78
CA GLN A 165 -1.04 24.38 -3.15
C GLN A 165 -1.63 23.28 -4.03
N GLU A 166 -1.73 23.50 -5.34
CA GLU A 166 -2.17 22.49 -6.30
C GLU A 166 -1.26 21.26 -6.26
N GLN A 167 0.06 21.44 -6.36
CA GLN A 167 1.03 20.35 -6.29
C GLN A 167 0.91 19.56 -4.97
N THR A 168 0.76 20.26 -3.85
CA THR A 168 0.56 19.64 -2.53
C THR A 168 -0.73 18.82 -2.48
N THR A 169 -1.82 19.36 -3.02
CA THR A 169 -3.12 18.69 -3.06
C THR A 169 -3.09 17.46 -3.97
N THR A 170 -2.45 17.55 -5.14
CA THR A 170 -2.26 16.41 -6.05
C THR A 170 -1.45 15.30 -5.38
N ALA A 171 -0.37 15.64 -4.67
CA ALA A 171 0.42 14.65 -3.93
C ALA A 171 -0.38 13.98 -2.81
N ALA A 172 -1.18 14.76 -2.06
CA ALA A 172 -2.05 14.23 -1.03
C ALA A 172 -3.13 13.28 -1.62
N LEU A 173 -3.71 13.64 -2.77
CA LEU A 173 -4.69 12.80 -3.47
C LEU A 173 -4.08 11.48 -3.94
N ALA A 174 -2.86 11.51 -4.49
CA ALA A 174 -2.15 10.30 -4.90
C ALA A 174 -1.89 9.36 -3.71
N LYS A 175 -1.45 9.91 -2.57
CA LYS A 175 -1.25 9.15 -1.34
C LYS A 175 -2.56 8.53 -0.83
N LEU A 176 -3.65 9.30 -0.82
CA LEU A 176 -4.96 8.79 -0.40
C LEU A 176 -5.46 7.66 -1.32
N ALA A 177 -5.20 7.76 -2.62
CA ALA A 177 -5.53 6.70 -3.57
C ALA A 177 -4.72 5.42 -3.31
N GLU A 178 -3.43 5.54 -2.96
CA GLU A 178 -2.59 4.41 -2.55
C GLU A 178 -3.11 3.77 -1.26
N GLU A 179 -3.39 4.57 -0.23
CA GLU A 179 -3.96 4.10 1.04
C GLU A 179 -5.30 3.36 0.83
N ALA A 180 -6.17 3.88 -0.04
CA ALA A 180 -7.44 3.24 -0.39
C ALA A 180 -7.23 1.89 -1.11
N ALA A 181 -6.25 1.80 -2.02
CA ALA A 181 -5.90 0.56 -2.69
C ALA A 181 -5.37 -0.49 -1.69
N THR A 182 -4.48 -0.08 -0.78
CA THR A 182 -3.98 -0.95 0.30
C THR A 182 -5.10 -1.44 1.21
N ALA A 183 -6.00 -0.55 1.64
CA ALA A 183 -7.14 -0.91 2.48
C ALA A 183 -8.07 -1.91 1.77
N THR A 184 -8.32 -1.72 0.47
CA THR A 184 -9.12 -2.64 -0.35
C THR A 184 -8.49 -4.02 -0.44
N ALA A 185 -7.17 -4.09 -0.69
CA ALA A 185 -6.44 -5.36 -0.72
C ALA A 185 -6.47 -6.08 0.63
N SER A 186 -6.26 -5.34 1.73
CA SER A 186 -6.34 -5.89 3.09
C SER A 186 -7.75 -6.41 3.43
N LEU A 187 -8.79 -5.72 2.97
CA LEU A 187 -10.17 -6.15 3.15
C LEU A 187 -10.44 -7.46 2.41
N ALA A 188 -10.00 -7.58 1.15
CA ALA A 188 -10.15 -8.80 0.37
C ALA A 188 -9.43 -9.99 1.04
N GLN A 189 -8.21 -9.78 1.53
CA GLN A 189 -7.46 -10.81 2.27
C GLN A 189 -8.19 -11.23 3.56
N THR A 190 -8.74 -10.27 4.31
CA THR A 190 -9.49 -10.56 5.54
C THR A 190 -10.78 -11.33 5.23
N GLN A 191 -11.46 -11.01 4.13
CA GLN A 191 -12.64 -11.75 3.67
C GLN A 191 -12.30 -13.18 3.28
N GLU A 192 -11.17 -13.40 2.58
CA GLU A 192 -10.68 -14.74 2.26
C GLU A 192 -10.40 -15.55 3.53
N GLN A 193 -9.66 -14.96 4.48
CA GLN A 193 -9.38 -15.59 5.78
C GLN A 193 -10.67 -15.94 6.54
N LEU A 194 -11.67 -15.06 6.51
CA LEU A 194 -12.97 -15.32 7.14
C LEU A 194 -13.71 -16.49 6.48
N GLN A 195 -13.66 -16.62 5.15
CA GLN A 195 -14.28 -17.73 4.44
C GLN A 195 -13.58 -19.06 4.75
N THR A 196 -12.24 -19.05 4.79
CA THR A 196 -11.45 -20.22 5.22
C THR A 196 -11.81 -20.65 6.64
N ALA A 197 -11.83 -19.71 7.60
CA ALA A 197 -12.20 -20.01 8.98
C ALA A 197 -13.63 -20.56 9.11
N ARG A 198 -14.58 -20.08 8.29
CA ARG A 198 -15.96 -20.62 8.25
C ARG A 198 -16.01 -22.05 7.70
N SER A 199 -15.22 -22.34 6.68
CA SER A 199 -15.09 -23.69 6.12
C SER A 199 -14.51 -24.65 7.16
N GLU A 200 -13.41 -24.26 7.79
CA GLU A 200 -12.78 -25.03 8.88
C GLU A 200 -13.75 -25.27 10.04
N LEU A 201 -14.50 -24.25 10.47
CA LEU A 201 -15.53 -24.40 11.51
C LEU A 201 -16.60 -25.43 11.11
N THR A 202 -17.03 -25.44 9.85
CA THR A 202 -18.02 -26.39 9.34
C THR A 202 -17.45 -27.82 9.37
N THR A 203 -16.19 -28.01 8.98
CA THR A 203 -15.50 -29.30 9.07
C THR A 203 -15.39 -29.76 10.52
N VAL A 204 -14.96 -28.90 11.44
CA VAL A 204 -14.87 -29.22 12.88
C VAL A 204 -16.22 -29.61 13.45
N GLN A 205 -17.31 -28.94 13.04
CA GLN A 205 -18.67 -29.30 13.45
C GLN A 205 -19.10 -30.68 12.93
N GLN A 206 -18.76 -31.03 11.69
CA GLN A 206 -19.01 -32.37 11.13
C GLN A 206 -18.20 -33.46 11.83
N ASP A 207 -16.93 -33.18 12.13
CA ASP A 207 -16.07 -34.09 12.89
C ASP A 207 -16.62 -34.32 14.29
N LEU A 208 -17.08 -33.27 14.96
CA LEU A 208 -17.70 -33.36 16.29
C LEU A 208 -18.98 -34.22 16.25
N ALA A 209 -19.85 -34.01 15.26
CA ALA A 209 -21.06 -34.83 15.07
C ALA A 209 -20.70 -36.30 14.84
N THR A 210 -19.68 -36.57 14.01
CA THR A 210 -19.17 -37.92 13.75
C THR A 210 -18.62 -38.58 15.01
N GLN A 211 -17.86 -37.85 15.82
CA GLN A 211 -17.33 -38.35 17.10
C GLN A 211 -18.44 -38.64 18.11
N SER A 212 -19.47 -37.79 18.18
CA SER A 212 -20.64 -38.04 19.02
C SER A 212 -21.36 -39.33 18.63
N ALA A 213 -21.56 -39.56 17.33
CA ALA A 213 -22.19 -40.80 16.84
C ALA A 213 -21.34 -42.05 17.17
N ARG A 214 -20.00 -41.96 17.03
CA ARG A 214 -19.08 -43.04 17.44
C ARG A 214 -19.14 -43.31 18.94
N GLN A 215 -19.27 -42.28 19.77
CA GLN A 215 -19.44 -42.46 21.22
C GLN A 215 -20.74 -43.19 21.55
N GLU A 216 -21.84 -42.86 20.88
CA GLU A 216 -23.12 -43.55 21.04
C GLU A 216 -23.06 -45.01 20.60
N GLU A 217 -22.40 -45.29 19.48
CA GLU A 217 -22.15 -46.66 18.99
C GLU A 217 -21.30 -47.47 20.00
N MET A 218 -20.19 -46.91 20.49
CA MET A 218 -19.37 -47.57 21.51
C MET A 218 -20.14 -47.79 22.82
N GLY A 219 -21.02 -46.86 23.21
CA GLY A 219 -21.91 -47.03 24.36
C GLY A 219 -22.85 -48.22 24.18
N THR A 220 -23.44 -48.37 22.99
CA THR A 220 -24.31 -49.50 22.63
C THR A 220 -23.56 -50.82 22.61
N GLN A 221 -22.33 -50.84 22.06
CA GLN A 221 -21.45 -52.02 22.08
C GLN A 221 -21.10 -52.43 23.51
N THR A 222 -20.80 -51.47 24.38
CA THR A 222 -20.51 -51.71 25.81
C THR A 222 -21.71 -52.34 26.51
N ALA A 223 -22.92 -51.78 26.37
CA ALA A 223 -24.13 -52.35 26.94
C ALA A 223 -24.43 -53.77 26.43
N THR A 224 -24.14 -54.03 25.15
CA THR A 224 -24.29 -55.38 24.55
C THR A 224 -23.29 -56.37 25.17
N LEU A 225 -22.04 -55.97 25.35
CA LEU A 225 -21.01 -56.79 26.00
C LEU A 225 -21.35 -57.06 27.46
N GLU A 226 -21.85 -56.07 28.20
CA GLU A 226 -22.31 -56.24 29.58
C GLU A 226 -23.45 -57.28 29.67
N GLU A 227 -24.42 -57.24 28.76
CA GLU A 227 -25.50 -58.22 28.71
C GLU A 227 -25.00 -59.64 28.34
N GLN A 228 -24.02 -59.74 27.43
CA GLN A 228 -23.37 -61.01 27.10
C GLN A 228 -22.63 -61.58 28.31
N VAL A 229 -21.92 -60.74 29.07
CA VAL A 229 -21.26 -61.15 30.32
C VAL A 229 -22.28 -61.66 31.32
N ARG A 230 -23.38 -60.92 31.56
CA ARG A 230 -24.46 -61.35 32.46
C ARG A 230 -25.04 -62.71 32.05
N THR A 231 -25.31 -62.90 30.76
CA THR A 231 -25.80 -64.17 30.21
C THR A 231 -24.80 -65.32 30.43
N LEU A 232 -23.50 -65.05 30.26
CA LEU A 232 -22.45 -66.04 30.50
C LEU A 232 -22.31 -66.38 31.99
N GLU A 233 -22.45 -65.40 32.88
CA GLU A 233 -22.48 -65.62 34.33
C GLU A 233 -23.68 -66.47 34.75
N GLU A 234 -24.87 -66.20 34.20
CA GLU A 234 -26.08 -67.02 34.41
C GLU A 234 -25.87 -68.47 33.92
N ARG A 235 -25.33 -68.64 32.71
CA ARG A 235 -24.98 -69.98 32.18
C ARG A 235 -23.95 -70.68 33.05
N ARG A 236 -22.94 -69.96 33.53
CA ARG A 236 -21.93 -70.52 34.43
C ARG A 236 -22.58 -71.01 35.72
N ALA A 237 -23.44 -70.22 36.36
CA ALA A 237 -24.15 -70.61 37.58
C ALA A 237 -25.07 -71.83 37.34
N GLN A 238 -25.73 -71.88 36.18
CA GLN A 238 -26.52 -73.05 35.78
C GLN A 238 -25.64 -74.30 35.63
N VAL A 239 -24.51 -74.20 34.92
CA VAL A 239 -23.56 -75.32 34.77
C VAL A 239 -23.00 -75.75 36.13
N GLU A 240 -22.67 -74.82 37.03
CA GLU A 240 -22.23 -75.13 38.39
C GLU A 240 -23.32 -75.92 39.16
N THR A 241 -24.59 -75.54 38.99
CA THR A 241 -25.75 -76.26 39.57
C THR A 241 -25.91 -77.65 38.96
N GLU A 242 -25.85 -77.76 37.62
CA GLU A 242 -25.93 -79.04 36.91
C GLU A 242 -24.79 -79.99 37.31
N VAL A 243 -23.56 -79.48 37.45
CA VAL A 243 -22.41 -80.24 37.94
C VAL A 243 -22.67 -80.73 39.37
N ALA A 244 -23.15 -79.87 40.28
CA ALA A 244 -23.49 -80.28 41.63
C ALA A 244 -24.59 -81.37 41.65
N ASP A 245 -25.61 -81.24 40.80
CA ASP A 245 -26.66 -82.26 40.63
C ASP A 245 -26.10 -83.58 40.10
N TYR A 246 -25.22 -83.55 39.08
CA TYR A 246 -24.55 -84.74 38.58
C TYR A 246 -23.64 -85.38 39.63
N GLU A 247 -22.92 -84.59 40.42
CA GLU A 247 -22.12 -85.08 41.54
C GLU A 247 -22.99 -85.73 42.61
N ASN A 248 -24.13 -85.14 42.96
CA ASN A 248 -25.11 -85.71 43.88
C ASN A 248 -25.66 -87.05 43.35
N ARG A 249 -26.10 -87.10 42.08
CA ARG A 249 -26.56 -88.33 41.44
C ARG A 249 -25.46 -89.40 41.42
N ARG A 250 -24.22 -89.01 41.14
CA ARG A 250 -23.08 -89.93 41.21
C ARG A 250 -22.91 -90.45 42.64
N ASN A 251 -22.93 -89.59 43.65
CA ASN A 251 -22.81 -89.97 45.05
C ASN A 251 -23.96 -90.86 45.54
N GLU A 252 -25.15 -90.74 44.96
CA GLU A 252 -26.29 -91.60 45.23
C GLU A 252 -26.22 -92.95 44.49
N LEU A 253 -25.80 -92.95 43.22
CA LEU A 253 -25.69 -94.17 42.41
C LEU A 253 -24.45 -95.00 42.77
N GLN A 254 -23.36 -94.39 43.22
CA GLN A 254 -22.12 -95.09 43.57
C GLN A 254 -22.29 -96.14 44.69
N PRO A 255 -22.99 -95.87 45.81
CA PRO A 255 -23.33 -96.91 46.79
C PRO A 255 -24.33 -97.92 46.23
N GLN A 256 -25.28 -97.54 45.36
CA GLN A 256 -26.20 -98.50 44.73
C GLN A 256 -25.45 -99.47 43.81
N VAL A 257 -24.51 -99.00 42.99
CA VAL A 257 -23.65 -99.85 42.15
C VAL A 257 -22.75 -100.73 43.02
N THR A 258 -22.22 -100.20 44.13
CA THR A 258 -21.44 -100.98 45.10
C THR A 258 -22.29 -102.08 45.73
N GLU A 259 -23.52 -101.78 46.12
CA GLU A 259 -24.46 -102.72 46.72
C GLU A 259 -24.98 -103.75 45.71
N LEU A 260 -25.27 -103.34 44.46
CA LEU A 260 -25.57 -104.25 43.36
C LEU A 260 -24.39 -105.19 43.10
N THR A 261 -23.16 -104.69 43.11
CA THR A 261 -21.95 -105.52 42.96
C THR A 261 -21.80 -106.51 44.11
N ARG A 262 -22.03 -106.07 45.35
CA ARG A 262 -22.03 -106.93 46.55
C ARG A 262 -23.15 -107.98 46.51
N THR A 263 -24.36 -107.58 46.10
CA THR A 263 -25.51 -108.47 45.94
C THR A 263 -25.26 -109.48 44.84
N LEU A 264 -24.64 -109.07 43.73
CA LEU A 264 -24.23 -109.99 42.65
C LEU A 264 -23.22 -111.02 43.18
N ALA A 265 -22.20 -110.56 43.91
CA ALA A 265 -21.19 -111.42 44.52
C ALA A 265 -21.79 -112.40 45.55
N GLN A 266 -22.79 -111.94 46.32
CA GLN A 266 -23.52 -112.78 47.27
C GLN A 266 -24.38 -113.83 46.54
N ARG A 267 -25.15 -113.42 45.52
CA ARG A 267 -25.95 -114.33 44.68
C ARG A 267 -25.10 -115.37 43.96
N SER A 268 -23.90 -115.01 43.50
CA SER A 268 -22.97 -115.99 42.93
C SER A 268 -22.49 -117.02 43.95
N ALA A 269 -22.22 -116.61 45.20
CA ALA A 269 -21.86 -117.53 46.27
C ALA A 269 -23.06 -118.43 46.69
N GLU A 270 -24.27 -117.87 46.72
CA GLU A 270 -25.50 -118.64 46.97
C GLU A 270 -25.76 -119.67 45.86
N LEU A 271 -25.52 -119.32 44.59
CA LEU A 271 -25.60 -120.24 43.45
C LEU A 271 -24.59 -121.38 43.55
N GLU A 272 -23.35 -121.09 43.94
CA GLU A 272 -22.31 -122.10 44.17
C GLU A 272 -22.69 -123.08 45.29
N THR A 273 -23.34 -122.57 46.34
CA THR A 273 -23.85 -123.42 47.44
C THR A 273 -25.02 -124.29 46.98
N LEU A 274 -25.92 -123.76 46.16
CA LEU A 274 -27.07 -124.49 45.62
C LEU A 274 -26.64 -125.60 44.65
N GLU A 275 -25.64 -125.37 43.81
CA GLU A 275 -25.05 -126.40 42.94
C GLU A 275 -24.47 -127.56 43.74
N THR A 276 -23.84 -127.26 44.88
CA THR A 276 -23.32 -128.29 45.81
C THR A 276 -24.44 -129.16 46.38
N SER A 277 -25.59 -128.56 46.73
CA SER A 277 -26.73 -129.32 47.32
C SER A 277 -27.42 -130.27 46.34
N ILE A 278 -27.38 -129.99 45.03
CA ILE A 278 -28.01 -130.83 44.00
C ILE A 278 -27.17 -132.07 43.69
N ALA A 279 -25.85 -132.01 43.90
CA ALA A 279 -24.96 -133.15 43.72
C ALA A 279 -25.20 -134.28 44.74
N ASP A 280 -25.59 -133.94 45.97
CA ASP A 280 -25.71 -134.89 47.08
C ASP A 280 -27.00 -135.74 47.07
N ALA A 281 -28.03 -135.37 46.30
CA ALA A 281 -29.35 -136.00 46.36
C ALA A 281 -29.55 -137.25 45.46
N ARG A 282 -28.51 -137.80 44.80
CA ARG A 282 -28.67 -138.82 43.72
C ARG A 282 -28.16 -140.25 43.98
N SER A 283 -27.88 -140.68 45.22
CA SER A 283 -27.21 -141.99 45.46
C SER A 283 -27.76 -142.86 46.63
N ALA A 284 -28.56 -143.95 46.38
CA ALA A 284 -28.58 -145.27 47.13
C ALA A 284 -29.72 -146.30 46.72
N PRO A 285 -29.58 -147.67 46.87
CA PRO A 285 -30.37 -148.78 46.22
C PRO A 285 -31.07 -149.90 47.12
N ALA A 286 -31.68 -151.00 46.55
CA ALA A 286 -32.69 -151.98 47.15
C ALA A 286 -32.47 -153.55 46.98
N THR A 287 -33.30 -154.43 47.66
CA THR A 287 -33.25 -155.93 47.98
C THR A 287 -34.11 -156.93 47.11
N GLU A 288 -33.83 -158.28 47.07
CA GLU A 288 -34.53 -159.34 46.26
C GLU A 288 -35.07 -160.60 47.04
N ARG A 289 -36.19 -161.23 46.59
CA ARG A 289 -36.90 -162.38 47.25
C ARG A 289 -37.24 -163.55 46.28
N PHE A 290 -37.19 -164.81 46.75
CA PHE A 290 -37.48 -166.04 46.00
C PHE A 290 -38.42 -167.00 46.77
N THR A 291 -39.21 -167.83 46.07
CA THR A 291 -40.15 -168.81 46.67
C THR A 291 -40.18 -170.12 45.88
N ALA A 292 -40.25 -171.26 46.58
CA ALA A 292 -40.28 -172.59 45.99
C ALA A 292 -41.64 -173.29 46.12
N THR A 293 -41.91 -174.20 45.17
CA THR A 293 -43.15 -174.97 45.04
C THR A 293 -43.41 -175.91 46.23
N SER A 294 -42.37 -176.26 46.99
CA SER A 294 -42.43 -177.05 48.22
C SER A 294 -42.88 -176.25 49.46
N GLY A 295 -43.22 -174.97 49.29
CA GLY A 295 -43.69 -174.08 50.36
C GLY A 295 -42.57 -173.36 51.12
N ILE A 296 -41.34 -173.40 50.61
CA ILE A 296 -40.17 -172.74 51.20
C ILE A 296 -40.00 -171.33 50.59
N SER A 297 -39.88 -170.29 51.43
CA SER A 297 -39.50 -168.95 50.98
C SER A 297 -38.02 -168.70 51.28
N LEU A 298 -37.31 -168.03 50.37
CA LEU A 298 -35.90 -167.69 50.50
C LEU A 298 -35.68 -166.22 50.13
N LEU A 299 -35.20 -165.44 51.09
CA LEU A 299 -34.82 -164.03 50.92
C LEU A 299 -33.31 -163.89 50.83
N LEU A 300 -32.82 -163.13 49.85
CA LEU A 300 -31.40 -162.89 49.63
C LEU A 300 -31.14 -161.37 49.67
N ASN A 301 -30.52 -160.91 50.74
CA ASN A 301 -30.24 -159.48 50.94
C ASN A 301 -28.91 -159.07 50.28
N GLY A 302 -28.83 -157.82 49.80
CA GLY A 302 -27.62 -157.27 49.16
C GLY A 302 -26.40 -157.14 50.09
N ASP A 303 -26.58 -157.42 51.39
CA ASP A 303 -25.52 -157.51 52.40
C ASP A 303 -25.00 -158.94 52.63
N GLY A 304 -25.49 -159.93 51.88
CA GLY A 304 -25.04 -161.33 51.94
C GLY A 304 -25.74 -162.19 52.99
N ARG A 305 -26.85 -161.73 53.58
CA ARG A 305 -27.66 -162.53 54.51
C ARG A 305 -28.84 -163.19 53.82
N PHE A 306 -29.14 -164.42 54.21
CA PHE A 306 -30.34 -165.12 53.78
C PHE A 306 -31.30 -165.39 54.93
N GLU A 307 -32.57 -165.46 54.58
CA GLU A 307 -33.62 -165.96 55.45
C GLU A 307 -34.45 -166.99 54.68
N MET A 308 -34.57 -168.18 55.25
CA MET A 308 -35.33 -169.28 54.67
C MET A 308 -36.43 -169.70 55.63
N GLU A 309 -37.67 -169.72 55.16
CA GLU A 309 -38.84 -170.06 55.99
C GLU A 309 -39.61 -171.23 55.36
N ASN A 310 -39.96 -172.23 56.19
CA ASN A 310 -40.81 -173.33 55.78
C ASN A 310 -41.79 -173.70 56.92
N ALA A 311 -43.09 -173.60 56.63
CA ALA A 311 -44.19 -173.96 57.54
C ALA A 311 -44.06 -173.37 58.96
N GLY A 312 -43.73 -172.08 59.05
CA GLY A 312 -43.61 -171.32 60.31
C GLY A 312 -42.30 -171.55 61.08
N ARG A 313 -41.32 -172.18 60.45
CA ARG A 313 -39.96 -172.32 60.99
C ARG A 313 -38.99 -171.59 60.07
N SER A 314 -38.24 -170.64 60.62
CA SER A 314 -37.22 -169.91 59.88
C SER A 314 -35.81 -170.33 60.28
N VAL A 315 -34.92 -170.28 59.29
CA VAL A 315 -33.48 -170.37 59.43
C VAL A 315 -32.91 -169.13 58.77
N THR A 316 -32.08 -168.40 59.50
CA THR A 316 -31.34 -167.25 58.95
C THR A 316 -29.86 -167.56 58.98
N GLY A 317 -29.13 -167.00 58.04
CA GLY A 317 -27.67 -167.16 58.00
C GLY A 317 -27.07 -166.22 56.98
N THR A 318 -25.84 -166.51 56.61
CA THR A 318 -25.16 -165.82 55.51
C THR A 318 -25.13 -166.73 54.30
N TYR A 319 -25.17 -166.15 53.11
CA TYR A 319 -25.07 -166.92 51.88
C TYR A 319 -24.00 -166.33 50.98
N SER A 320 -23.41 -167.20 50.18
CA SER A 320 -22.60 -166.80 49.04
C SER A 320 -23.12 -167.55 47.82
N ARG A 321 -23.48 -166.80 46.79
CA ARG A 321 -23.98 -167.33 45.51
C ARG A 321 -22.91 -167.18 44.45
N SER A 322 -22.52 -168.29 43.83
CA SER A 322 -21.84 -168.29 42.54
C SER A 322 -22.85 -168.58 41.44
N GLU A 323 -22.41 -168.60 40.19
CA GLU A 323 -23.29 -168.92 39.06
C GLU A 323 -23.84 -170.37 39.12
N THR A 324 -23.12 -171.30 39.76
CA THR A 324 -23.43 -172.73 39.75
C THR A 324 -23.68 -173.33 41.14
N GLU A 325 -23.42 -172.59 42.22
CA GLU A 325 -23.59 -173.09 43.59
C GLU A 325 -24.14 -172.01 44.53
N LEU A 326 -24.99 -172.45 45.45
CA LEU A 326 -25.47 -171.64 46.56
C LEU A 326 -25.00 -172.27 47.87
N VAL A 327 -24.15 -171.53 48.58
CA VAL A 327 -23.62 -171.97 49.87
C VAL A 327 -24.32 -171.18 50.97
N PHE A 328 -24.94 -171.91 51.89
CA PHE A 328 -25.51 -171.33 53.10
C PHE A 328 -24.61 -171.62 54.29
N ASN A 329 -24.27 -170.56 55.01
CA ASN A 329 -23.36 -170.57 56.15
C ASN A 329 -24.06 -170.05 57.41
N ASP A 330 -23.56 -170.49 58.56
CA ASP A 330 -23.96 -170.01 59.89
C ASP A 330 -25.48 -170.06 60.16
N GLY A 331 -26.16 -171.06 59.58
CA GLY A 331 -27.60 -171.24 59.72
C GLY A 331 -28.01 -171.38 61.18
N THR A 332 -28.81 -170.43 61.67
CA THR A 332 -29.34 -170.41 63.04
C THR A 332 -30.87 -170.45 63.00
N GLY A 333 -31.49 -171.43 63.68
CA GLY A 333 -32.95 -171.64 63.66
C GLY A 333 -33.38 -173.10 63.95
N ALA A 334 -34.55 -173.51 63.45
CA ALA A 334 -35.10 -174.86 63.66
C ALA A 334 -34.53 -175.89 62.65
N ILE A 335 -33.25 -176.23 62.82
CA ILE A 335 -32.40 -176.88 61.80
C ILE A 335 -32.55 -178.41 61.63
N ARG A 336 -33.72 -179.03 61.92
CA ARG A 336 -33.93 -180.51 62.01
C ARG A 336 -33.10 -181.36 61.02
N GLY A 337 -31.94 -181.84 61.45
CA GLY A 337 -31.07 -182.74 60.69
C GLY A 337 -30.20 -182.08 59.60
N ALA A 338 -30.33 -180.79 59.34
CA ALA A 338 -29.48 -180.05 58.40
C ALA A 338 -28.22 -179.51 59.10
N SER A 339 -27.05 -179.78 58.53
CA SER A 339 -25.77 -179.26 59.01
C SER A 339 -25.28 -178.13 58.11
N PHE A 340 -24.81 -177.04 58.72
CA PHE A 340 -24.17 -175.93 58.02
C PHE A 340 -22.64 -176.02 58.21
N PRO A 341 -21.83 -175.68 57.20
CA PRO A 341 -22.22 -175.13 55.92
C PRO A 341 -22.87 -176.17 54.99
N MET A 342 -23.88 -175.75 54.25
CA MET A 342 -24.53 -176.57 53.22
C MET A 342 -24.29 -175.95 51.85
N THR A 343 -23.72 -176.75 50.94
CA THR A 343 -23.50 -176.35 49.55
C THR A 343 -24.49 -177.09 48.68
N CYS A 344 -25.27 -176.33 47.93
CA CYS A 344 -26.29 -176.84 47.06
C CYS A 344 -25.98 -176.37 45.64
N PRO A 345 -25.75 -177.28 44.68
CA PRO A 345 -25.55 -176.90 43.28
C PRO A 345 -26.85 -176.27 42.76
N ILE A 346 -26.72 -175.19 42.00
CA ILE A 346 -27.86 -174.50 41.42
C ILE A 346 -27.73 -174.40 39.91
N ALA A 347 -28.84 -174.65 39.23
CA ALA A 347 -29.02 -174.33 37.82
C ALA A 347 -30.02 -173.19 37.72
N ALA A 348 -29.63 -172.08 37.09
CA ALA A 348 -30.56 -170.97 36.82
C ALA A 348 -31.73 -171.46 35.96
N ASN A 349 -32.94 -170.99 36.24
CA ASN A 349 -34.10 -171.26 35.40
C ASN A 349 -34.50 -170.01 34.61
N ASP A 350 -35.27 -170.21 33.53
CA ASP A 350 -35.64 -169.13 32.59
C ASP A 350 -36.54 -168.05 33.21
N ASN A 351 -37.08 -168.30 34.41
CA ASN A 351 -37.96 -167.39 35.14
C ASN A 351 -37.22 -166.50 36.14
N GLY A 352 -35.89 -166.34 35.98
CA GLY A 352 -35.06 -165.49 36.84
C GLY A 352 -34.85 -166.02 38.25
N GLY A 353 -35.24 -167.27 38.50
CA GLY A 353 -34.99 -168.05 39.70
C GLY A 353 -33.85 -169.05 39.49
N PHE A 354 -33.84 -170.10 40.31
CA PHE A 354 -32.89 -171.19 40.20
C PHE A 354 -33.45 -172.47 40.82
N THR A 355 -33.01 -173.61 40.31
CA THR A 355 -33.31 -174.93 40.85
C THR A 355 -32.10 -175.46 41.58
N ILE A 356 -32.30 -175.99 42.78
CA ILE A 356 -31.25 -176.71 43.51
C ILE A 356 -31.20 -178.15 42.97
N GLU A 357 -30.10 -178.53 42.35
CA GLU A 357 -29.91 -179.88 41.81
C GLU A 357 -29.72 -180.92 42.93
N GLU A 358 -30.13 -182.17 42.70
CA GLU A 358 -29.95 -183.25 43.68
C GLU A 358 -28.46 -183.60 43.84
N ALA A 359 -27.92 -183.44 45.05
CA ALA A 359 -26.53 -183.78 45.39
C ALA A 359 -26.42 -184.34 46.82
N GLU A 360 -25.49 -185.27 47.01
CA GLU A 360 -25.24 -185.93 48.31
C GLU A 360 -24.78 -184.89 49.35
N GLY A 361 -25.61 -184.61 50.37
CA GLY A 361 -25.36 -183.59 51.39
C GLY A 361 -26.20 -182.30 51.28
N CYS A 362 -26.97 -182.10 50.20
CA CYS A 362 -27.92 -181.00 50.09
C CYS A 362 -29.36 -181.52 50.30
N PRO A 363 -29.97 -181.32 51.49
CA PRO A 363 -31.33 -181.80 51.76
C PRO A 363 -32.42 -181.03 50.98
N LEU A 364 -32.05 -179.94 50.29
CA LEU A 364 -32.93 -179.15 49.43
C LEU A 364 -32.83 -179.54 47.94
N GLY A 365 -32.13 -180.64 47.64
CA GLY A 365 -32.03 -181.20 46.29
C GLY A 365 -33.40 -181.41 45.66
N GLY A 366 -33.55 -180.97 44.41
CA GLY A 366 -34.77 -181.11 43.61
C GLY A 366 -35.79 -179.97 43.78
N ILE A 367 -35.48 -178.93 44.56
CA ILE A 367 -36.40 -177.82 44.81
C ILE A 367 -36.12 -176.65 43.86
N GLU A 368 -37.15 -176.22 43.14
CA GLU A 368 -37.11 -175.04 42.26
C GLU A 368 -37.57 -173.78 42.99
N PHE A 369 -36.73 -172.74 43.00
CA PHE A 369 -37.01 -171.42 43.57
C PHE A 369 -37.24 -170.40 42.44
N ASN A 370 -38.42 -169.80 42.40
CA ASN A 370 -38.75 -168.74 41.45
C ASN A 370 -38.68 -167.38 42.13
N ARG A 371 -38.24 -166.36 41.39
CA ARG A 371 -38.15 -164.98 41.89
C ARG A 371 -39.57 -164.41 42.07
N GLY A 372 -39.85 -163.89 43.27
CA GLY A 372 -41.15 -163.37 43.66
C GLY A 372 -41.31 -161.87 43.49
#